data_AF-A0A060BVD7-F1
#
_entry.id   AF-A0A060BVD7-F1
#
_cell.length_a   1.000
_cell.length_b   1.000
_cell.length_c   1.000
_cell.angle_alpha   90.00
_cell.angle_beta   90.00
_cell.angle_gamma   90.00
#
_symmetry.space_group_name_H-M   'P 1'
#
loop_
_entity.id
_entity.type
_entity.pdbx_description
1 polymer ?
#
loop_
_entity_poly.entity_id
_entity_poly.type
_entity_poly.pdbx_seq_one_letter_code
_entity_poly.pdbx_strand_id
1 'polypeptide(L)'
;MRKKILVTRYVSGIITEIRNLCVMESGLQSQVTIQPALWLLGQSTDYRIWQHQNAVDVIETLLREHDLPAAGFRLHQLPPVAEYSVQYGETDYDYMIRRLSADGLFWW
;
A
#
# COMPACT_ATOMS: atom_id res chain seq x y z
N MET A 1 -34.05 24.66 -10.31
CA MET A 1 -32.65 24.69 -10.77
C MET A 1 -31.81 23.80 -9.87
N ARG A 2 -31.25 22.69 -10.36
CA ARG A 2 -30.44 21.75 -9.55
C ARG A 2 -29.02 22.31 -9.39
N LYS A 3 -28.59 22.57 -8.15
CA LYS A 3 -27.21 22.98 -7.81
C LYS A 3 -26.26 21.83 -8.18
N LYS A 4 -25.31 22.08 -9.08
CA LYS A 4 -24.25 21.13 -9.43
C LYS A 4 -23.30 21.05 -8.23
N ILE A 5 -23.33 19.95 -7.50
CA ILE A 5 -22.39 19.69 -6.40
C ILE A 5 -21.04 19.42 -7.06
N LEU A 6 -20.08 20.34 -6.91
CA LEU A 6 -18.69 20.08 -7.29
C LEU A 6 -18.08 19.24 -6.16
N VAL A 7 -17.80 17.97 -6.46
CA VAL A 7 -17.11 17.07 -5.54
C VAL A 7 -15.61 17.31 -5.69
N THR A 8 -14.96 17.81 -4.64
CA THR A 8 -13.51 17.97 -4.61
C THR A 8 -12.85 16.64 -4.27
N ARG A 9 -11.93 16.16 -5.13
CA ARG A 9 -11.09 14.98 -4.85
C ARG A 9 -9.73 15.43 -4.34
N TYR A 10 -9.36 14.94 -3.17
CA TYR A 10 -8.00 15.11 -2.63
C TYR A 10 -7.11 13.96 -3.10
N VAL A 11 -5.86 14.27 -3.45
CA VAL A 11 -4.81 13.29 -3.71
C VAL A 11 -3.86 13.35 -2.53
N SER A 12 -3.75 12.24 -1.80
CA SER A 12 -2.93 12.13 -0.59
C SER A 12 -1.95 10.98 -0.72
N GLY A 13 -0.79 11.11 -0.08
CA GLY A 13 0.30 10.14 -0.14
C GLY A 13 1.53 10.68 0.58
N ILE A 14 2.58 9.88 0.56
CA ILE A 14 3.91 10.26 1.06
C ILE A 14 4.76 10.77 -0.10
N ILE A 15 5.67 11.68 0.19
CA ILE A 15 6.67 12.12 -0.79
C ILE A 15 7.83 11.14 -0.73
N THR A 16 8.08 10.45 -1.84
CA THR A 16 9.19 9.48 -1.94
C THR A 16 10.41 10.08 -2.62
N GLU A 17 10.23 11.15 -3.38
CA GLU A 17 11.33 11.79 -4.08
C GLU A 17 11.05 13.26 -4.36
N ILE A 18 12.09 14.09 -4.22
CA ILE A 18 12.09 15.50 -4.59
C ILE A 18 13.32 15.76 -5.46
N ARG A 19 13.10 16.27 -6.67
CA ARG A 19 14.15 16.68 -7.59
C ARG A 19 14.06 18.17 -7.87
N ASN A 20 15.15 18.89 -7.64
CA ASN A 20 15.29 20.29 -8.06
C ASN A 20 15.81 20.30 -9.50
N LEU A 21 15.03 20.89 -10.41
CA LEU A 21 15.35 20.87 -11.85
C LEU A 21 16.24 22.05 -12.23
N CYS A 22 15.80 23.27 -11.92
CA CYS A 22 16.57 24.48 -12.18
C CYS A 22 16.09 25.65 -11.33
N VAL A 23 16.98 26.63 -11.12
CA VAL A 23 16.63 27.94 -10.56
C VAL A 23 16.33 28.88 -11.71
N MET A 24 15.10 29.39 -11.77
CA MET A 24 14.64 30.40 -12.72
C MET A 24 14.52 31.76 -12.00
N GLU A 25 14.40 32.85 -12.76
CA GLU A 25 14.09 34.18 -12.18
C GLU A 25 12.76 34.18 -11.43
N SER A 26 11.80 33.34 -11.84
CA SER A 26 10.50 33.15 -11.19
C SER A 26 10.52 32.22 -9.96
N GLY A 27 11.66 31.59 -9.66
CA GLY A 27 11.83 30.68 -8.52
C GLY A 27 12.44 29.32 -8.88
N LEU A 28 12.43 28.40 -7.92
CA LEU A 28 12.98 27.05 -8.06
C LEU A 28 11.95 26.09 -8.69
N GLN A 29 12.24 25.57 -9.87
CA GLN A 29 11.43 24.52 -10.48
C GLN A 29 11.79 23.17 -9.85
N SER A 30 10.81 22.49 -9.26
CA SER A 30 10.99 21.20 -8.59
C SER A 30 9.98 20.17 -9.08
N GLN A 31 10.38 18.90 -9.11
CA GLN A 31 9.54 17.74 -9.35
C GLN A 31 9.42 16.96 -8.03
N VAL A 32 8.20 16.55 -7.69
CA VAL A 32 7.90 15.75 -6.49
C VAL A 32 7.17 14.48 -6.90
N THR A 33 7.65 13.34 -6.44
CA THR A 33 6.97 12.05 -6.60
C THR A 33 6.17 11.74 -5.34
N ILE A 34 4.86 11.58 -5.49
CA ILE A 34 3.94 11.24 -4.41
C ILE A 34 3.46 9.80 -4.62
N GLN A 35 3.58 8.95 -3.60
CA GLN A 35 3.16 7.55 -3.63
C GLN A 35 2.28 7.23 -2.42
N PRO A 36 1.42 6.18 -2.48
CA PRO A 36 0.68 5.75 -1.31
C PRO A 36 1.63 5.28 -0.21
N ALA A 37 1.21 5.40 1.07
CA ALA A 37 2.02 4.96 2.20
C ALA A 37 2.42 3.47 2.11
N LEU A 38 1.61 2.68 1.41
CA LEU A 38 1.87 1.27 1.08
C LEU A 38 3.17 1.03 0.32
N TRP A 39 3.75 2.06 -0.31
CA TRP A 39 5.06 1.99 -0.95
C TRP A 39 6.18 1.61 0.03
N LEU A 40 6.03 1.91 1.32
CA LEU A 40 6.99 1.54 2.37
C LEU A 40 7.19 0.02 2.49
N LEU A 41 6.14 -0.77 2.24
CA LEU A 41 6.23 -2.24 2.19
C LEU A 41 7.14 -2.74 1.06
N GLY A 42 7.39 -1.91 0.03
CA GLY A 42 8.32 -2.23 -1.05
C GLY A 42 9.78 -1.90 -0.72
N GLN A 43 10.06 -1.32 0.45
CA GLN A 43 11.41 -0.91 0.86
C GLN A 43 12.11 -1.94 1.76
N SER A 44 11.39 -2.97 2.20
CA SER A 44 11.90 -4.09 3.00
C SER A 44 11.73 -5.41 2.25
N THR A 45 12.65 -6.34 2.48
CA THR A 45 12.56 -7.74 2.07
C THR A 45 12.76 -8.63 3.28
N ASP A 46 12.12 -9.79 3.29
CA ASP A 46 12.19 -10.71 4.43
C ASP A 46 12.14 -12.19 4.02
N TYR A 47 12.54 -13.06 4.94
CA TYR A 47 12.43 -14.51 4.89
C TYR A 47 11.66 -15.01 6.11
N ARG A 48 10.35 -15.21 5.95
CA ARG A 48 9.45 -15.55 7.05
C ARG A 48 8.38 -16.56 6.68
N ILE A 49 7.93 -17.27 7.72
CA ILE A 49 6.90 -18.29 7.65
C ILE A 49 5.60 -17.72 8.22
N TRP A 50 4.52 -17.91 7.48
CA TRP A 50 3.16 -17.58 7.87
C TRP A 50 2.36 -18.87 8.02
N GLN A 51 1.86 -19.14 9.22
CA GLN A 51 1.12 -20.36 9.53
C GLN A 51 -0.24 -20.04 10.11
N HIS A 52 -1.26 -20.78 9.66
CA HIS A 52 -2.63 -20.62 10.14
C HIS A 52 -3.15 -19.18 10.07
N GLN A 53 -2.83 -18.46 8.97
CA GLN A 53 -3.26 -17.08 8.74
C GLN A 53 -4.02 -16.91 7.42
N ASN A 54 -5.08 -16.11 7.46
CA ASN A 54 -5.78 -15.67 6.26
C ASN A 54 -5.08 -14.43 5.66
N ALA A 55 -5.51 -13.98 4.47
CA ALA A 55 -4.89 -12.82 3.82
C ALA A 55 -5.07 -11.49 4.59
N VAL A 56 -6.18 -11.33 5.32
CA VAL A 56 -6.45 -10.15 6.16
C VAL A 56 -5.46 -10.08 7.31
N ASP A 57 -5.26 -11.19 8.02
CA ASP A 57 -4.33 -11.28 9.16
C ASP A 57 -2.90 -10.91 8.74
N VAL A 58 -2.49 -11.39 7.56
CA VAL A 58 -1.20 -11.08 6.93
C VAL A 58 -1.07 -9.58 6.69
N ILE A 59 -2.07 -8.96 6.06
CA ILE A 59 -2.04 -7.51 5.73
C ILE A 59 -2.01 -6.68 7.01
N GLU A 60 -2.84 -6.98 8.00
CA GLU A 60 -2.83 -6.26 9.27
C GLU A 60 -1.49 -6.36 9.99
N THR A 61 -0.85 -7.53 9.91
CA THR A 61 0.49 -7.74 10.48
C THR A 61 1.53 -6.89 9.75
N LEU A 62 1.57 -6.93 8.42
CA LEU A 62 2.49 -6.15 7.62
C LEU A 62 2.30 -4.64 7.81
N LEU A 63 1.06 -4.15 7.83
CA LEU A 63 0.78 -2.74 8.06
C LEU A 63 1.25 -2.30 9.46
N ARG A 64 1.00 -3.13 10.48
CA ARG A 64 1.42 -2.84 11.86
C ARG A 64 2.93 -2.80 12.02
N GLU A 65 3.66 -3.71 11.39
CA GLU A 65 5.12 -3.76 11.43
C GLU A 65 5.78 -2.52 10.80
N HIS A 66 5.09 -1.86 9.86
CA HIS A 66 5.53 -0.64 9.20
C HIS A 66 4.90 0.65 9.78
N ASP A 67 4.27 0.57 10.95
CA ASP A 67 3.55 1.68 11.60
C ASP A 67 2.49 2.36 10.70
N LEU A 68 1.92 1.59 9.78
CA LEU A 68 0.87 2.05 8.86
C LEU A 68 -0.51 1.92 9.51
N PRO A 69 -1.45 2.83 9.17
CA PRO A 69 -2.82 2.73 9.66
C PRO A 69 -3.47 1.43 9.18
N ALA A 70 -4.32 0.85 10.02
CA ALA A 70 -5.08 -0.35 9.69
C ALA A 70 -5.92 -0.15 8.42
N ALA A 71 -5.98 -1.18 7.58
CA ALA A 71 -6.77 -1.16 6.35
C ALA A 71 -8.27 -1.20 6.65
N GLY A 72 -9.06 -0.52 5.82
CA GLY A 72 -10.51 -0.63 5.82
C GLY A 72 -10.97 -1.82 4.97
N PHE A 73 -11.39 -2.91 5.59
CA PHE A 73 -11.82 -4.11 4.87
C PHE A 73 -13.27 -4.01 4.40
N ARG A 74 -13.49 -4.20 3.08
CA ARG A 74 -14.81 -4.36 2.47
C ARG A 74 -14.89 -5.71 1.78
N LEU A 75 -15.13 -6.75 2.57
CA LEU A 75 -15.11 -8.14 2.13
C LEU A 75 -16.53 -8.71 2.10
N HIS A 76 -16.84 -9.47 1.05
CA HIS A 76 -18.09 -10.23 0.98
C HIS A 76 -17.99 -11.51 1.82
N GLN A 77 -16.81 -12.13 1.85
CA GLN A 77 -16.49 -13.30 2.66
C GLN A 77 -15.04 -13.16 3.15
N LEU A 78 -14.76 -13.72 4.33
CA LEU A 78 -13.39 -13.87 4.82
C LEU A 78 -12.60 -14.83 3.90
N PRO A 79 -11.35 -14.49 3.56
CA PRO A 79 -10.47 -15.38 2.82
C PRO A 79 -10.15 -16.64 3.63
N PRO A 80 -9.89 -17.78 2.97
CA PRO A 80 -9.52 -19.00 3.65
C PRO A 80 -8.20 -18.84 4.43
N VAL A 81 -8.14 -19.50 5.59
CA VAL A 81 -6.91 -19.60 6.38
C VAL A 81 -5.94 -20.50 5.62
N ALA A 82 -4.75 -19.98 5.31
CA ALA A 82 -3.69 -20.82 4.77
C ALA A 82 -3.03 -21.59 5.91
N GLU A 83 -2.84 -22.89 5.71
CA GLU A 83 -2.10 -23.74 6.65
C GLU A 83 -0.64 -23.26 6.76
N TYR A 84 -0.02 -22.98 5.59
CA TYR A 84 1.37 -22.59 5.49
C TYR A 84 1.62 -21.72 4.25
N SER A 85 2.35 -20.62 4.43
CA SER A 85 2.83 -19.77 3.35
C SER A 85 4.21 -19.21 3.70
N VAL A 86 5.09 -19.10 2.71
CA VAL A 86 6.44 -18.56 2.89
C VAL A 86 6.56 -17.27 2.12
N GLN A 87 7.16 -16.27 2.75
CA GLN A 87 7.73 -15.11 2.09
C GLN A 87 9.23 -15.38 1.93
N TYR A 88 9.71 -15.45 0.69
CA TYR A 88 11.07 -15.92 0.39
C TYR A 88 11.87 -14.86 -0.37
N GLY A 89 12.44 -13.90 0.36
CA GLY A 89 13.31 -12.87 -0.21
C GLY A 89 12.59 -11.89 -1.15
N GLU A 90 11.26 -11.91 -1.17
CA GLU A 90 10.41 -10.94 -1.83
C GLU A 90 10.10 -9.78 -0.88
N THR A 91 9.72 -8.62 -1.43
CA THR A 91 9.32 -7.48 -0.58
C THR A 91 8.02 -7.77 0.16
N ASP A 92 7.79 -7.08 1.28
CA ASP A 92 6.52 -7.22 2.00
C ASP A 92 5.33 -6.85 1.08
N TYR A 93 5.55 -5.87 0.20
CA TYR A 93 4.57 -5.48 -0.82
C TYR A 93 4.29 -6.61 -1.82
N ASP A 94 5.34 -7.22 -2.39
CA ASP A 94 5.18 -8.29 -3.38
C ASP A 94 4.49 -9.51 -2.75
N TYR A 95 4.88 -9.88 -1.53
CA TYR A 95 4.24 -10.95 -0.78
C TYR A 95 2.76 -10.67 -0.53
N MET A 96 2.44 -9.45 -0.07
CA MET A 96 1.07 -9.01 0.17
C MET A 96 0.22 -9.09 -1.09
N ILE A 97 0.72 -8.61 -2.23
CA ILE A 97 0.02 -8.67 -3.51
C ILE A 97 -0.19 -10.12 -3.96
N ARG A 98 0.82 -10.97 -3.82
CA ARG A 98 0.70 -12.40 -4.12
C ARG A 98 -0.34 -13.08 -3.24
N ARG A 99 -0.40 -12.74 -1.94
CA ARG A 99 -1.38 -13.30 -1.01
C ARG A 99 -2.80 -12.85 -1.31
N LEU A 100 -3.00 -11.56 -1.58
CA LEU A 100 -4.28 -10.97 -1.97
C LEU A 100 -4.81 -11.58 -3.28
N SER A 101 -3.96 -11.64 -4.30
CA SER A 101 -4.34 -12.14 -5.62
C SER A 101 -4.73 -13.62 -5.62
N ALA A 102 -4.12 -14.44 -4.76
CA ALA A 102 -4.50 -15.85 -4.61
C ALA A 102 -5.96 -16.04 -4.18
N ASP A 103 -6.50 -15.11 -3.38
CA ASP A 103 -7.89 -15.12 -2.89
C ASP A 103 -8.81 -14.17 -3.72
N GLY A 104 -8.32 -13.62 -4.84
CA GLY A 104 -9.07 -12.69 -5.69
C GLY A 104 -9.33 -11.32 -5.07
N LEU A 105 -8.54 -10.94 -4.06
CA LEU A 105 -8.66 -9.68 -3.34
C LEU A 105 -7.80 -8.57 -3.98
N PHE A 106 -8.26 -7.32 -3.83
CA PHE A 106 -7.55 -6.13 -4.30
C PHE A 106 -7.84 -4.93 -3.38
N TRP A 107 -7.07 -3.86 -3.52
CA TRP A 107 -7.19 -2.62 -2.73
C TRP A 107 -7.22 -1.38 -3.64
N TRP A 108 -7.70 -0.26 -3.10
CA TRP A 108 -7.82 1.04 -3.78
C TRP A 108 -7.74 2.20 -2.79
#